data_AF-A0A9J7A3D4-F1
#
_entry.id   AF-A0A9J7A3D4-F1
#
_cell.length_a   1.000
_cell.length_b   1.000
_cell.length_c   1.000
_cell.angle_alpha   90.00
_cell.angle_beta   90.00
_cell.angle_gamma   90.00
#
_symmetry.space_group_name_H-M   'P 1'
#
loop_
_entity.id
_entity.type
_entity.pdbx_description
1 polymer ?
#
loop_
_entity_poly.entity_id
_entity_poly.type
_entity_poly.pdbx_seq_one_letter_code
_entity_poly.pdbx_strand_id
1 'polypeptide(L)'
;MPESARRNPQNFADEDKYRRLWVERGKDEEQLEIYKSYSMDTLKALSEDGDVYATMALAEENDHWLFKTDLKRFQALSEQEQQQALLEVEQESLRLRRLAAAQGSTQAISSLFYEKGSLLHLIENEGFGRSADYHRRVYGYDDPAVPLEWELAMDAAALAVVLGRRGDVTFAQVNLSALAKDYGFEVTLTDWPEILNRADTFYSEIARQRSSLGLEPFDNSVVSGYNGNYRGEPNHFYSNLSPDRLPELELR
;
A
#
# COMPACT_ATOMS: atom_id res chain seq x y z
N MET A 1 -29.91 8.08 -9.27
CA MET A 1 -28.77 8.84 -9.83
C MET A 1 -28.68 10.16 -9.06
N PRO A 2 -27.68 10.39 -8.20
CA PRO A 2 -27.44 11.71 -7.62
C PRO A 2 -26.22 12.34 -8.30
N GLU A 3 -26.43 13.43 -9.04
CA GLU A 3 -26.22 14.82 -8.60
C GLU A 3 -24.74 15.17 -8.38
N SER A 4 -24.21 15.89 -9.36
CA SER A 4 -22.83 16.32 -9.55
C SER A 4 -22.14 16.81 -8.26
N ALA A 5 -21.02 16.17 -7.95
CA ALA A 5 -20.08 16.55 -6.90
C ALA A 5 -19.74 18.05 -6.98
N ARG A 6 -20.06 18.76 -5.89
CA ARG A 6 -19.72 20.17 -5.70
C ARG A 6 -18.21 20.27 -5.48
N ARG A 7 -17.53 20.86 -6.46
CA ARG A 7 -16.10 21.15 -6.49
C ARG A 7 -15.72 22.08 -5.33
N ASN A 8 -14.66 21.75 -4.61
CA ASN A 8 -13.94 22.73 -3.79
C ASN A 8 -12.51 22.88 -4.30
N PRO A 9 -12.14 24.01 -4.94
CA PRO A 9 -10.81 24.22 -5.46
C PRO A 9 -9.96 24.94 -4.40
N GLN A 10 -9.04 24.25 -3.73
CA GLN A 10 -8.00 24.96 -2.96
C GLN A 10 -6.69 24.17 -2.75
N ASN A 11 -5.67 24.69 -3.44
CA ASN A 11 -4.23 24.80 -3.13
C ASN A 11 -3.33 23.56 -3.01
N PHE A 12 -2.68 23.26 -4.13
CA PHE A 12 -1.49 22.41 -4.31
C PHE A 12 -0.18 23.20 -4.08
N ALA A 13 0.16 23.54 -2.84
CA ALA A 13 1.39 24.30 -2.53
C ALA A 13 2.33 23.59 -1.55
N ASP A 14 2.31 22.26 -1.49
CA ASP A 14 2.98 21.51 -0.41
C ASP A 14 3.64 20.20 -0.88
N GLU A 15 4.27 20.16 -2.08
CA GLU A 15 5.19 19.06 -2.46
C GLU A 15 6.28 18.83 -1.38
N ASP A 16 6.70 19.90 -0.73
CA ASP A 16 7.68 19.93 0.35
C ASP A 16 7.18 19.31 1.66
N LYS A 17 5.85 19.25 1.86
CA LYS A 17 5.20 18.60 3.01
C LYS A 17 5.13 17.10 2.83
N TYR A 18 4.89 16.62 1.61
CA TYR A 18 4.96 15.20 1.29
C TYR A 18 6.40 14.69 1.37
N ARG A 19 7.38 15.47 0.90
CA ARG A 19 8.80 15.18 1.13
C ARG A 19 9.17 15.17 2.62
N ARG A 20 8.65 16.10 3.43
CA ARG A 20 8.92 16.13 4.88
C ARG A 20 8.26 14.99 5.66
N LEU A 21 7.06 14.56 5.29
CA LEU A 21 6.43 13.34 5.82
C LEU A 21 7.20 12.06 5.43
N TRP A 22 7.91 12.09 4.29
CA TRP A 22 8.87 11.04 3.91
C TRP A 22 10.19 11.13 4.68
N VAL A 23 10.65 12.33 5.07
CA VAL A 23 11.95 12.56 5.73
C VAL A 23 11.94 12.34 7.25
N GLU A 24 10.78 12.29 7.91
CA GLU A 24 10.68 11.91 9.34
C GLU A 24 10.96 10.40 9.63
N ARG A 25 11.46 9.65 8.62
CA ARG A 25 11.83 8.22 8.62
C ARG A 25 13.24 7.90 9.18
N GLY A 26 13.81 8.78 10.00
CA GLY A 26 15.25 8.85 10.33
C GLY A 26 15.90 7.71 11.13
N LYS A 27 15.47 6.45 11.00
CA LYS A 27 16.19 5.27 11.53
C LYS A 27 16.38 4.12 10.53
N ASP A 28 15.58 4.05 9.45
CA ASP A 28 15.63 2.95 8.46
C ASP A 28 16.32 3.33 7.13
N GLU A 29 16.41 4.62 6.77
CA GLU A 29 17.06 5.05 5.52
C GLU A 29 18.57 4.73 5.49
N GLU A 30 19.26 4.88 6.62
CA GLU A 30 20.70 4.60 6.70
C GLU A 30 20.99 3.10 6.51
N GLN A 31 20.08 2.22 6.93
CA GLN A 31 20.19 0.79 6.68
C GLN A 31 19.86 0.47 5.22
N LEU A 32 18.76 0.98 4.66
CA LEU A 32 18.41 0.76 3.25
C LEU A 32 19.51 1.22 2.28
N GLU A 33 20.22 2.30 2.60
CA GLU A 33 21.33 2.79 1.77
C GLU A 33 22.50 1.79 1.70
N ILE A 34 22.73 1.00 2.75
CA ILE A 34 23.73 -0.10 2.73
C ILE A 34 23.30 -1.16 1.71
N TYR A 35 22.02 -1.52 1.67
CA TYR A 35 21.51 -2.55 0.74
C TYR A 35 21.56 -2.08 -0.73
N LYS A 36 21.43 -0.77 -0.99
CA LYS A 36 21.60 -0.23 -2.36
C LYS A 36 23.02 -0.43 -2.92
N SER A 37 24.01 -0.70 -2.07
CA SER A 37 25.38 -1.03 -2.51
C SER A 37 25.56 -2.49 -2.93
N TYR A 38 24.62 -3.37 -2.59
CA TYR A 38 24.72 -4.81 -2.87
C TYR A 38 24.35 -5.13 -4.33
N SER A 39 24.92 -6.22 -4.85
CA SER A 39 24.52 -6.72 -6.17
C SER A 39 23.10 -7.30 -6.12
N MET A 40 22.41 -7.32 -7.26
CA MET A 40 21.07 -7.94 -7.35
C MET A 40 21.07 -9.40 -6.89
N ASP A 41 22.11 -10.16 -7.19
CA ASP A 41 22.22 -11.56 -6.75
C ASP A 41 22.37 -11.68 -5.23
N THR A 42 23.10 -10.75 -4.61
CA THR A 42 23.24 -10.69 -3.15
C THR A 42 21.91 -10.34 -2.49
N LEU A 43 21.22 -9.32 -3.03
CA LEU A 43 19.91 -8.91 -2.53
C LEU A 43 18.87 -10.02 -2.64
N LYS A 44 18.88 -10.79 -3.74
CA LYS A 44 18.02 -11.97 -3.92
C LYS A 44 18.29 -13.04 -2.86
N ALA A 45 19.55 -13.42 -2.67
CA ALA A 45 19.91 -14.43 -1.67
C ALA A 45 19.49 -14.00 -0.25
N LEU A 46 19.74 -12.75 0.13
CA LEU A 46 19.33 -12.23 1.44
C LEU A 46 17.80 -12.17 1.59
N SER A 47 17.09 -11.76 0.54
CA SER A 47 15.62 -11.73 0.52
C SER A 47 15.03 -13.13 0.68
N GLU A 48 15.61 -14.14 0.01
CA GLU A 48 15.21 -15.55 0.13
C GLU A 48 15.44 -16.09 1.55
N ASP A 49 16.49 -15.62 2.23
CA ASP A 49 16.80 -15.95 3.62
C ASP A 49 15.93 -15.19 4.65
N GLY A 50 15.02 -14.33 4.20
CA GLY A 50 14.09 -13.61 5.08
C GLY A 50 14.51 -12.19 5.46
N ASP A 51 15.60 -11.66 4.89
CA ASP A 51 16.05 -10.29 5.15
C ASP A 51 15.09 -9.27 4.53
N VAL A 52 14.37 -8.57 5.40
CA VAL A 52 13.34 -7.60 5.01
C VAL A 52 13.90 -6.38 4.30
N TYR A 53 15.10 -5.92 4.67
CA TYR A 53 15.71 -4.75 4.05
C TYR A 53 16.25 -5.09 2.66
N ALA A 54 16.76 -6.31 2.47
CA ALA A 54 17.11 -6.81 1.14
C ALA A 54 15.88 -6.91 0.23
N THR A 55 14.75 -7.42 0.74
CA THR A 55 13.50 -7.50 -0.03
C THR A 55 12.97 -6.11 -0.41
N MET A 56 13.02 -5.14 0.51
CA MET A 56 12.62 -3.77 0.24
C MET A 56 13.54 -3.12 -0.81
N ALA A 57 14.85 -3.30 -0.70
CA ALA A 57 15.81 -2.82 -1.69
C ALA A 57 15.57 -3.46 -3.07
N LEU A 58 15.25 -4.76 -3.14
CA LEU A 58 14.87 -5.40 -4.41
C LEU A 58 13.61 -4.78 -5.03
N ALA A 59 12.59 -4.48 -4.21
CA ALA A 59 11.37 -3.85 -4.70
C ALA A 59 11.66 -2.47 -5.31
N GLU A 60 12.43 -1.63 -4.61
CA GLU A 60 12.85 -0.32 -5.12
C GLU A 60 13.69 -0.44 -6.39
N GLU A 61 14.61 -1.42 -6.42
CA GLU A 61 15.47 -1.63 -7.58
C GLU A 61 14.69 -2.14 -8.81
N ASN A 62 13.66 -2.93 -8.57
CA ASN A 62 12.75 -3.40 -9.60
C ASN A 62 11.86 -2.26 -10.14
N ASP A 63 11.40 -1.34 -9.29
CA ASP A 63 10.68 -0.13 -9.74
C ASP A 63 11.56 0.73 -10.67
N HIS A 64 12.87 0.74 -10.44
CA HIS A 64 13.84 1.45 -11.26
C HIS A 64 14.31 0.68 -12.50
N TRP A 65 13.74 -0.50 -12.79
CA TRP A 65 14.18 -1.37 -13.88
C TRP A 65 14.25 -0.67 -15.24
N LEU A 66 13.29 0.20 -15.57
CA LEU A 66 13.30 0.95 -16.85
C LEU A 66 14.48 1.91 -16.97
N PHE A 67 14.91 2.50 -15.85
CA PHE A 67 16.04 3.42 -15.83
C PHE A 67 17.38 2.69 -15.92
N LYS A 68 17.42 1.42 -15.49
CA LYS A 68 18.63 0.57 -15.51
C LYS A 68 18.75 -0.30 -16.75
N THR A 69 17.63 -0.69 -17.34
CA THR A 69 17.61 -1.38 -18.63
C THR A 69 18.10 -0.41 -19.69
N ASP A 70 18.87 -0.91 -20.66
CA ASP A 70 19.25 -0.11 -21.82
C ASP A 70 17.95 0.37 -22.50
N LEU A 71 17.61 1.65 -22.29
CA LEU A 71 16.39 2.25 -22.80
C LEU A 71 16.25 2.01 -24.30
N LYS A 72 17.37 1.90 -25.04
CA LYS A 72 17.37 1.57 -26.47
C LYS A 72 16.92 0.15 -26.74
N ARG A 73 17.27 -0.81 -25.88
CA ARG A 73 16.79 -2.20 -25.99
C ARG A 73 15.30 -2.28 -25.68
N PHE A 74 14.84 -1.57 -24.65
CA PHE A 74 13.42 -1.51 -24.34
C PHE A 74 12.62 -0.87 -25.49
N GLN A 75 13.10 0.25 -26.02
CA GLN A 75 12.50 0.94 -27.18
C GLN A 75 12.58 0.11 -28.49
N ALA A 76 13.45 -0.89 -28.57
CA ALA A 76 13.55 -1.79 -29.71
C ALA A 76 12.52 -2.95 -29.68
N LEU A 77 11.87 -3.18 -28.54
CA LEU A 77 10.78 -4.13 -28.42
C LEU A 77 9.52 -3.61 -29.14
N SER A 78 8.66 -4.52 -29.58
CA SER A 78 7.31 -4.15 -30.04
C SER A 78 6.48 -3.57 -28.89
N GLU A 79 5.43 -2.81 -29.21
CA GLU A 79 4.55 -2.21 -28.21
C GLU A 79 3.94 -3.27 -27.26
N GLN A 80 3.58 -4.44 -27.79
CA GLN A 80 3.06 -5.55 -27.01
C GLN A 80 4.10 -6.11 -26.03
N GLU A 81 5.35 -6.29 -26.49
CA GLU A 81 6.46 -6.75 -25.65
C GLU A 81 6.83 -5.72 -24.57
N GLN A 82 6.78 -4.43 -24.91
CA GLN A 82 6.97 -3.35 -23.93
C GLN A 82 5.90 -3.39 -22.84
N GLN A 83 4.62 -3.51 -23.22
CA GLN A 83 3.52 -3.61 -22.27
C GLN A 83 3.63 -4.86 -21.37
N GLN A 84 4.03 -6.00 -21.93
CA GLN A 84 4.22 -7.23 -21.17
C GLN A 84 5.39 -7.12 -20.19
N ALA A 85 6.54 -6.59 -20.63
CA ALA A 85 7.69 -6.37 -19.75
C ALA A 85 7.35 -5.42 -18.59
N LEU A 86 6.61 -4.34 -18.86
CA LEU A 86 6.14 -3.43 -17.82
C LEU A 86 5.20 -4.12 -16.82
N LEU A 87 4.27 -4.94 -17.32
CA LEU A 87 3.36 -5.70 -16.47
C LEU A 87 4.11 -6.65 -15.53
N GLU A 88 5.10 -7.38 -16.06
CA GLU A 88 5.92 -8.31 -15.28
C GLU A 88 6.72 -7.58 -14.19
N VAL A 89 7.30 -6.42 -14.51
CA VAL A 89 8.02 -5.59 -13.54
C VAL A 89 7.09 -5.13 -12.42
N GLU A 90 5.91 -4.59 -12.73
CA GLU A 90 4.97 -4.12 -11.70
C GLU A 90 4.44 -5.26 -10.84
N GLN A 91 4.12 -6.41 -11.44
CA GLN A 91 3.68 -7.59 -10.70
C GLN A 91 4.78 -8.13 -9.77
N GLU A 92 6.03 -8.11 -10.22
CA GLU A 92 7.16 -8.52 -9.39
C GLU A 92 7.40 -7.53 -8.24
N SER A 93 7.26 -6.22 -8.48
CA SER A 93 7.38 -5.22 -7.42
C SER A 93 6.32 -5.41 -6.35
N LEU A 94 5.07 -5.66 -6.76
CA LEU A 94 3.99 -6.00 -5.85
C LEU A 94 4.27 -7.28 -5.05
N ARG A 95 4.79 -8.32 -5.71
CA ARG A 95 5.17 -9.57 -5.07
C ARG A 95 6.23 -9.34 -4.00
N LEU A 96 7.26 -8.54 -4.30
CA LEU A 96 8.35 -8.22 -3.37
C LEU A 96 7.85 -7.40 -2.17
N ARG A 97 6.98 -6.40 -2.36
CA ARG A 97 6.39 -5.65 -1.24
C ARG A 97 5.50 -6.53 -0.35
N ARG A 98 4.72 -7.45 -0.94
CA ARG A 98 3.95 -8.45 -0.16
C ARG A 98 4.88 -9.38 0.63
N LEU A 99 5.99 -9.81 0.03
CA LEU A 99 7.02 -10.61 0.72
C LEU A 99 7.66 -9.84 1.88
N ALA A 100 8.02 -8.57 1.68
CA ALA A 100 8.57 -7.73 2.74
C ALA A 100 7.56 -7.50 3.89
N ALA A 101 6.28 -7.34 3.56
CA ALA A 101 5.21 -7.28 4.55
C ALA A 101 5.13 -8.59 5.36
N ALA A 102 5.25 -9.75 4.70
CA ALA A 102 5.29 -11.06 5.35
C ALA A 102 6.51 -11.23 6.26
N GLN A 103 7.66 -10.70 5.86
CA GLN A 103 8.89 -10.69 6.68
C GLN A 103 8.77 -9.76 7.90
N GLY A 104 7.85 -8.80 7.88
CA GLY A 104 7.49 -7.98 9.04
C GLY A 104 7.45 -6.48 8.79
N SER A 105 7.74 -6.01 7.57
CA SER A 105 7.79 -4.58 7.27
C SER A 105 6.40 -3.96 7.21
N THR A 106 6.08 -3.11 8.19
CA THR A 106 4.91 -2.22 8.11
C THR A 106 5.10 -1.16 7.02
N GLN A 107 6.34 -0.75 6.74
CA GLN A 107 6.65 0.15 5.62
C GLN A 107 6.24 -0.45 4.27
N ALA A 108 6.39 -1.76 4.06
CA ALA A 108 5.96 -2.42 2.84
C ALA A 108 4.43 -2.36 2.66
N ILE A 109 3.67 -2.55 3.74
CA ILE A 109 2.20 -2.42 3.75
C ILE A 109 1.80 -0.96 3.45
N SER A 110 2.52 0.00 4.04
CA SER A 110 2.33 1.43 3.75
C SER A 110 2.67 1.79 2.31
N SER A 111 3.72 1.21 1.74
CA SER A 111 4.06 1.39 0.32
C SER A 111 2.98 0.86 -0.61
N LEU A 112 2.38 -0.29 -0.29
CA LEU A 112 1.23 -0.82 -1.05
C LEU A 112 0.01 0.11 -0.96
N PHE A 113 -0.22 0.72 0.20
CA PHE A 113 -1.25 1.75 0.36
C PHE A 113 -0.97 2.96 -0.55
N TYR A 114 0.23 3.52 -0.49
CA TYR A 114 0.58 4.72 -1.26
C TYR A 114 0.55 4.47 -2.76
N GLU A 115 0.97 3.30 -3.22
CA GLU A 115 0.90 2.94 -4.64
C GLU A 115 -0.55 3.03 -5.16
N LYS A 116 -1.50 2.45 -4.42
CA LYS A 116 -2.93 2.51 -4.76
C LYS A 116 -3.47 3.94 -4.67
N GLY A 117 -3.09 4.70 -3.63
CA GLY A 117 -3.45 6.11 -3.48
C GLY A 117 -2.93 6.97 -4.63
N SER A 118 -1.67 6.81 -5.01
CA SER A 118 -1.06 7.50 -6.15
C SER A 118 -1.78 7.17 -7.45
N LEU A 119 -2.18 5.92 -7.68
CA LEU A 119 -2.99 5.56 -8.84
C LEU A 119 -4.37 6.21 -8.82
N LEU A 120 -5.05 6.26 -7.67
CA LEU A 120 -6.30 7.02 -7.52
C LEU A 120 -6.10 8.48 -7.93
N HIS A 121 -5.05 9.11 -7.40
CA HIS A 121 -4.72 10.50 -7.72
C HIS A 121 -4.52 10.72 -9.22
N LEU A 122 -3.75 9.84 -9.88
CA LEU A 122 -3.48 9.92 -11.31
C LEU A 122 -4.75 9.73 -12.13
N ILE A 123 -5.62 8.80 -11.74
CA ILE A 123 -6.91 8.56 -12.40
C ILE A 123 -7.79 9.79 -12.29
N GLU A 124 -7.89 10.39 -11.09
CA GLU A 124 -8.74 11.56 -10.85
C GLU A 124 -8.25 12.83 -11.56
N ASN A 125 -6.93 13.06 -11.58
CA ASN A 125 -6.37 14.38 -11.93
C ASN A 125 -5.68 14.44 -13.30
N GLU A 126 -5.07 13.35 -13.75
CA GLU A 126 -4.21 13.39 -14.94
C GLU A 126 -4.84 12.74 -16.17
N GLY A 127 -5.94 12.00 -16.00
CA GLY A 127 -6.62 11.29 -17.08
C GLY A 127 -5.73 10.17 -17.63
N PHE A 128 -5.89 8.97 -17.08
CA PHE A 128 -5.31 7.68 -17.51
C PHE A 128 -4.14 7.76 -18.53
N GLY A 129 -2.91 7.92 -18.03
CA GLY A 129 -1.70 7.76 -18.85
C GLY A 129 -1.46 6.31 -19.33
N ARG A 130 -2.06 5.31 -18.66
CA ARG A 130 -2.18 3.89 -19.06
C ARG A 130 -3.65 3.48 -18.99
N SER A 131 -4.10 2.44 -19.69
CA SER A 131 -5.52 2.05 -19.64
C SER A 131 -5.91 1.44 -18.29
N ALA A 132 -7.18 1.60 -17.88
CA ALA A 132 -7.72 0.92 -16.70
C ALA A 132 -7.50 -0.61 -16.74
N ASP A 133 -7.58 -1.20 -17.94
CA ASP A 133 -7.33 -2.63 -18.18
C ASP A 133 -5.90 -3.05 -17.86
N TYR A 134 -4.92 -2.15 -18.00
CA TYR A 134 -3.55 -2.43 -17.59
C TYR A 134 -3.46 -2.61 -16.07
N HIS A 135 -3.95 -1.63 -15.30
CA HIS A 135 -3.90 -1.70 -13.84
C HIS A 135 -4.79 -2.80 -13.25
N ARG A 136 -5.92 -3.11 -13.89
CA ARG A 136 -6.71 -4.30 -13.53
C ARG A 136 -5.89 -5.58 -13.60
N ARG A 137 -5.10 -5.77 -14.66
CA ARG A 137 -4.20 -6.94 -14.80
C ARG A 137 -3.07 -6.95 -13.79
N VAL A 138 -2.52 -5.78 -13.45
CA VAL A 138 -1.46 -5.65 -12.44
C VAL A 138 -1.96 -6.13 -11.07
N TYR A 139 -3.14 -5.70 -10.64
CA TYR A 139 -3.69 -6.04 -9.32
C TYR A 139 -4.58 -7.28 -9.27
N GLY A 140 -4.95 -7.86 -10.43
CA GLY A 140 -5.86 -9.00 -10.50
C GLY A 140 -7.32 -8.63 -10.26
N TYR A 141 -7.75 -7.43 -10.69
CA TYR A 141 -9.14 -6.99 -10.58
C TYR A 141 -9.95 -7.48 -11.79
N ASP A 142 -10.55 -8.66 -11.64
CA ASP A 142 -11.20 -9.38 -12.73
C ASP A 142 -12.64 -8.94 -13.03
N ASP A 143 -13.31 -8.22 -12.12
CA ASP A 143 -14.69 -7.76 -12.33
C ASP A 143 -14.73 -6.40 -13.05
N PRO A 144 -15.11 -6.36 -14.34
CA PRO A 144 -15.21 -5.11 -15.09
C PRO A 144 -16.41 -4.24 -14.66
N ALA A 145 -17.39 -4.79 -13.94
CA ALA A 145 -18.56 -4.05 -13.47
C ALA A 145 -18.25 -3.12 -12.29
N VAL A 146 -17.18 -3.42 -11.54
CA VAL A 146 -16.73 -2.61 -10.41
C VAL A 146 -15.74 -1.56 -10.91
N PRO A 147 -15.93 -0.24 -10.68
CA PRO A 147 -14.97 0.79 -11.06
C PRO A 147 -13.57 0.54 -10.47
N LEU A 148 -12.52 0.77 -11.26
CA LEU A 148 -11.13 0.54 -10.83
C LEU A 148 -10.78 1.42 -9.62
N GLU A 149 -11.28 2.64 -9.60
CA GLU A 149 -11.12 3.61 -8.52
C GLU A 149 -11.71 3.06 -7.21
N TRP A 150 -12.86 2.41 -7.29
CA TRP A 150 -13.46 1.80 -6.10
C TRP A 150 -12.62 0.61 -5.60
N GLU A 151 -12.13 -0.25 -6.50
CA GLU A 151 -11.24 -1.37 -6.14
C GLU A 151 -9.95 -0.87 -5.46
N LEU A 152 -9.30 0.13 -6.06
CA LEU A 152 -8.08 0.74 -5.51
C LEU A 152 -8.33 1.37 -4.14
N ALA A 153 -9.43 2.09 -3.96
CA ALA A 153 -9.77 2.74 -2.71
C ALA A 153 -10.11 1.75 -1.59
N MET A 154 -10.89 0.70 -1.88
CA MET A 154 -11.22 -0.34 -0.92
C MET A 154 -9.98 -1.09 -0.47
N ASP A 155 -9.10 -1.45 -1.41
CA ASP A 155 -7.85 -2.11 -1.07
C ASP A 155 -6.90 -1.20 -0.27
N ALA A 156 -6.81 0.08 -0.63
CA ALA A 156 -6.01 1.04 0.13
C ALA A 156 -6.55 1.19 1.57
N ALA A 157 -7.87 1.36 1.74
CA ALA A 157 -8.48 1.39 3.06
C ALA A 157 -8.21 0.10 3.85
N ALA A 158 -8.31 -1.06 3.21
CA ALA A 158 -8.02 -2.35 3.80
C ALA A 158 -6.55 -2.47 4.25
N LEU A 159 -5.59 -2.02 3.43
CA LEU A 159 -4.17 -2.00 3.79
C LEU A 159 -3.88 -1.07 4.98
N ALA A 160 -4.59 0.05 5.09
CA ALA A 160 -4.51 0.91 6.26
C ALA A 160 -5.04 0.21 7.52
N VAL A 161 -6.12 -0.57 7.42
CA VAL A 161 -6.59 -1.42 8.53
C VAL A 161 -5.55 -2.48 8.91
N VAL A 162 -4.92 -3.12 7.92
CA VAL A 162 -3.84 -4.11 8.14
C VAL A 162 -2.66 -3.47 8.89
N LEU A 163 -2.25 -2.24 8.53
CA LEU A 163 -1.23 -1.47 9.27
C LEU A 163 -1.61 -1.31 10.75
N GLY A 164 -2.84 -0.88 11.01
CA GLY A 164 -3.35 -0.69 12.37
C GLY A 164 -3.31 -1.98 13.18
N ARG A 165 -3.73 -3.10 12.58
CA ARG A 165 -3.67 -4.44 13.21
C ARG A 165 -2.24 -4.92 13.47
N ARG A 166 -1.27 -4.46 12.67
CA ARG A 166 0.16 -4.72 12.86
C ARG A 166 0.81 -3.77 13.87
N GLY A 167 0.02 -2.95 14.56
CA GLY A 167 0.45 -2.09 15.65
C GLY A 167 0.73 -0.64 15.25
N ASP A 168 0.62 -0.28 13.96
CA ASP A 168 0.90 1.07 13.47
C ASP A 168 -0.41 1.89 13.28
N VAL A 169 -1.05 2.18 14.41
CA VAL A 169 -2.38 2.81 14.43
C VAL A 169 -2.33 4.26 13.94
N THR A 170 -1.24 4.98 14.21
CA THR A 170 -1.08 6.37 13.77
C THR A 170 -0.99 6.44 12.25
N PHE A 171 -0.15 5.62 11.61
CA PHE A 171 -0.08 5.62 10.15
C PHE A 171 -1.38 5.12 9.51
N ALA A 172 -2.03 4.12 10.10
CA ALA A 172 -3.35 3.69 9.64
C ALA A 172 -4.36 4.84 9.59
N GLN A 173 -4.40 5.69 10.62
CA GLN A 173 -5.27 6.88 10.68
C GLN A 173 -4.91 7.93 9.64
N VAL A 174 -3.62 8.22 9.48
CA VAL A 174 -3.13 9.17 8.49
C VAL A 174 -3.51 8.70 7.09
N ASN A 175 -3.30 7.42 6.79
CA ASN A 175 -3.59 6.83 5.49
C ASN A 175 -5.10 6.82 5.18
N LEU A 176 -5.95 6.41 6.13
CA LEU A 176 -7.41 6.51 5.95
C LEU A 176 -7.87 7.96 5.75
N SER A 177 -7.26 8.91 6.45
CA SER A 177 -7.56 10.33 6.26
C SER A 177 -7.11 10.86 4.90
N ALA A 178 -6.00 10.32 4.36
CA ALA A 178 -5.46 10.69 3.05
C ALA A 178 -6.39 10.24 1.90
N LEU A 179 -7.11 9.12 2.04
CA LEU A 179 -8.12 8.70 1.05
C LEU A 179 -9.13 9.81 0.75
N ALA A 180 -9.70 10.41 1.78
CA ALA A 180 -10.68 11.48 1.59
C ALA A 180 -10.01 12.81 1.17
N LYS A 181 -8.86 13.15 1.76
CA LYS A 181 -8.23 14.47 1.58
C LYS A 181 -7.44 14.61 0.30
N ASP A 182 -6.70 13.57 -0.05
CA ASP A 182 -5.67 13.61 -1.10
C ASP A 182 -6.12 12.84 -2.36
N TYR A 183 -7.05 11.90 -2.20
CA TYR A 183 -7.49 10.97 -3.24
C TYR A 183 -9.00 10.97 -3.51
N GLY A 184 -9.74 11.95 -2.97
CA GLY A 184 -11.17 12.16 -3.29
C GLY A 184 -12.13 11.06 -2.80
N PHE A 185 -11.66 10.05 -2.08
CA PHE A 185 -12.44 8.89 -1.68
C PHE A 185 -12.88 8.95 -0.21
N GLU A 186 -14.16 9.18 0.02
CA GLU A 186 -14.74 9.18 1.35
C GLU A 186 -15.21 7.77 1.76
N VAL A 187 -14.60 7.20 2.80
CA VAL A 187 -15.04 5.94 3.40
C VAL A 187 -16.28 6.18 4.26
N THR A 188 -17.38 5.55 3.90
CA THR A 188 -18.65 5.64 4.64
C THR A 188 -18.86 4.45 5.58
N LEU A 189 -19.87 4.56 6.45
CA LEU A 189 -20.25 3.45 7.35
C LEU A 189 -20.64 2.17 6.58
N THR A 190 -21.20 2.30 5.38
CA THR A 190 -21.62 1.16 4.56
C THR A 190 -20.46 0.43 3.88
N ASP A 191 -19.28 1.06 3.77
CA ASP A 191 -18.11 0.47 3.13
C ASP A 191 -17.29 -0.42 4.08
N TRP A 192 -17.42 -0.20 5.39
CA TRP A 192 -16.62 -0.89 6.40
C TRP A 192 -16.69 -2.42 6.37
N PRO A 193 -17.86 -3.08 6.16
CA PRO A 193 -17.90 -4.53 6.07
C PRO A 193 -16.99 -5.07 4.95
N GLU A 194 -16.97 -4.41 3.80
CA GLU A 194 -16.12 -4.80 2.67
C GLU A 194 -14.64 -4.51 2.94
N ILE A 195 -14.32 -3.33 3.49
CA ILE A 195 -12.95 -2.96 3.89
C ILE A 195 -12.37 -3.97 4.88
N LEU A 196 -13.16 -4.38 5.88
CA LEU A 196 -12.74 -5.35 6.89
C LEU A 196 -12.53 -6.74 6.27
N ASN A 197 -13.43 -7.19 5.39
CA ASN A 197 -13.29 -8.46 4.67
C ASN A 197 -12.02 -8.51 3.80
N ARG A 198 -11.71 -7.42 3.10
CA ARG A 198 -10.46 -7.29 2.33
C ARG A 198 -9.24 -7.24 3.24
N ALA A 199 -9.32 -6.52 4.36
CA ALA A 199 -8.23 -6.46 5.34
C ALA A 199 -7.94 -7.84 5.95
N ASP A 200 -8.97 -8.63 6.24
CA ASP A 200 -8.84 -10.03 6.70
C ASP A 200 -8.15 -10.90 5.64
N THR A 201 -8.52 -10.71 4.37
CA THR A 201 -7.91 -11.41 3.23
C THR A 201 -6.43 -11.07 3.12
N PHE A 202 -6.06 -9.78 3.04
CA PHE A 202 -4.66 -9.36 2.98
C PHE A 202 -3.85 -9.83 4.18
N TYR A 203 -4.40 -9.68 5.40
CA TYR A 203 -3.71 -10.12 6.61
C TYR A 203 -3.45 -11.63 6.57
N SER A 204 -4.45 -12.42 6.16
CA SER A 204 -4.33 -13.88 6.07
C SER A 204 -3.33 -14.33 5.01
N GLU A 205 -3.26 -13.64 3.87
CA GLU A 205 -2.27 -13.91 2.83
C GLU A 205 -0.84 -13.61 3.31
N ILE A 206 -0.63 -12.45 3.92
CA ILE A 206 0.65 -12.04 4.49
C ILE A 206 1.07 -13.04 5.59
N ALA A 207 0.16 -13.42 6.48
CA ALA A 207 0.43 -14.38 7.55
C ALA A 207 0.76 -15.78 7.00
N ARG A 208 0.07 -16.23 5.96
CA ARG A 208 0.36 -17.51 5.28
C ARG A 208 1.74 -17.47 4.62
N GLN A 209 2.08 -16.39 3.93
CA GLN A 209 3.38 -16.21 3.32
C GLN A 209 4.49 -16.20 4.39
N ARG A 210 4.27 -15.51 5.50
CA ARG A 210 5.17 -15.50 6.65
C ARG A 210 5.41 -16.90 7.21
N SER A 211 4.34 -17.68 7.40
CA SER A 211 4.45 -19.07 7.85
C SER A 211 5.22 -19.94 6.85
N SER A 212 5.05 -19.74 5.55
CA SER A 212 5.81 -20.47 4.52
C SER A 212 7.31 -20.16 4.51
N LEU A 213 7.71 -19.01 5.06
CA LEU A 213 9.11 -18.63 5.30
C LEU A 213 9.67 -19.21 6.60
N GLY A 214 8.89 -19.99 7.36
CA GLY A 214 9.29 -20.53 8.66
C GLY A 214 9.39 -19.48 9.77
N LEU A 215 8.78 -18.30 9.58
CA LEU A 215 8.79 -17.22 10.56
C LEU A 215 7.63 -17.39 11.55
N GLU A 216 7.90 -17.06 12.82
CA GLU A 216 6.90 -17.05 13.89
C GLU A 216 5.73 -16.11 13.58
N PRO A 217 4.52 -16.36 14.11
CA PRO A 217 3.40 -15.45 13.96
C PRO A 217 3.75 -14.01 14.31
N PHE A 218 3.02 -13.10 13.69
CA PHE A 218 3.14 -11.69 13.99
C PHE A 218 2.88 -11.40 15.47
N ASP A 219 3.82 -10.73 16.12
CA ASP A 219 3.56 -10.09 17.40
C ASP A 219 2.76 -8.81 17.12
N ASN A 220 1.46 -8.83 17.46
CA ASN A 220 0.58 -7.66 17.39
C ASN A 220 0.31 -7.08 18.79
N SER A 221 1.01 -7.55 19.82
CA SER A 221 0.79 -7.10 21.21
C SER A 221 1.35 -5.70 21.48
N VAL A 222 2.27 -5.22 20.62
CA VAL A 222 2.88 -3.89 20.71
C VAL A 222 2.19 -2.95 19.74
N VAL A 223 1.40 -2.02 20.27
CA VAL A 223 0.84 -0.91 19.50
C VAL A 223 1.77 0.30 19.64
N SER A 224 2.40 0.73 18.55
CA SER A 224 3.15 1.99 18.52
C SER A 224 2.19 3.16 18.23
N GLY A 225 2.40 4.30 18.87
CA GLY A 225 1.61 5.52 18.62
C GLY A 225 0.22 5.61 19.25
N TYR A 226 -0.21 4.62 20.04
CA TYR A 226 -1.45 4.71 20.81
C TYR A 226 -1.25 5.46 22.13
N ASN A 227 -1.41 6.78 22.10
CA ASN A 227 -1.26 7.64 23.29
C ASN A 227 -2.59 7.78 24.08
N GLY A 228 -3.60 6.97 23.78
CA GLY A 228 -4.92 6.98 24.43
C GLY A 228 -5.75 8.26 24.28
N ASN A 229 -5.20 9.34 23.73
CA ASN A 229 -5.83 10.65 23.70
C ASN A 229 -5.52 11.38 22.39
N TYR A 230 -6.31 11.12 21.35
CA TYR A 230 -6.56 12.13 20.33
C TYR A 230 -8.03 12.55 20.44
N ARG A 231 -8.23 13.70 21.10
CA ARG A 231 -9.49 14.49 21.18
C ARG A 231 -10.63 14.04 22.10
N GLY A 232 -10.39 13.23 23.12
CA GLY A 232 -11.31 13.17 24.28
C GLY A 232 -12.74 12.69 24.00
N GLU A 233 -13.00 12.02 22.88
CA GLU A 233 -14.27 11.33 22.63
C GLU A 233 -14.02 9.83 22.42
N PRO A 234 -14.87 8.95 22.97
CA PRO A 234 -14.78 7.51 22.76
C PRO A 234 -15.06 7.22 21.28
N ASN A 235 -14.00 7.03 20.50
CA ASN A 235 -14.11 6.83 19.06
C ASN A 235 -14.39 5.34 18.79
N HIS A 236 -15.60 5.00 18.32
CA HIS A 236 -15.98 3.66 17.83
C HIS A 236 -15.01 3.12 16.74
N PHE A 237 -14.20 4.01 16.16
CA PHE A 237 -13.09 3.72 15.26
C PHE A 237 -12.00 2.81 15.88
N TYR A 238 -11.72 2.92 17.18
CA TYR A 238 -10.62 2.18 17.82
C TYR A 238 -10.92 0.71 18.08
N SER A 239 -12.19 0.32 18.21
CA SER A 239 -12.56 -1.09 18.32
C SER A 239 -12.27 -1.82 17.00
N ASN A 240 -12.52 -1.20 15.84
CA ASN A 240 -12.34 -1.85 14.54
C ASN A 240 -10.87 -2.06 14.12
N LEU A 241 -9.93 -1.39 14.78
CA LEU A 241 -8.49 -1.51 14.52
C LEU A 241 -7.76 -2.38 15.56
N SER A 242 -8.44 -2.78 16.63
CA SER A 242 -7.85 -3.62 17.69
C SER A 242 -7.98 -5.11 17.34
N PRO A 243 -6.92 -5.92 17.51
CA PRO A 243 -6.98 -7.36 17.25
C PRO A 243 -7.95 -8.13 18.19
N ASP A 244 -8.31 -7.57 19.35
CA ASP A 244 -9.05 -8.29 20.41
C ASP A 244 -10.52 -7.86 20.60
N ARG A 245 -11.04 -6.91 19.81
CA ARG A 245 -12.42 -6.44 19.95
C ARG A 245 -13.04 -6.03 18.62
N LEU A 246 -13.64 -6.97 17.89
CA LEU A 246 -14.76 -6.62 17.03
C LEU A 246 -15.84 -5.99 17.93
N PRO A 247 -16.20 -4.71 17.77
CA PRO A 247 -17.29 -4.15 18.57
C PRO A 247 -18.58 -4.86 18.15
N GLU A 248 -19.34 -5.30 19.14
CA GLU A 248 -20.76 -5.59 18.95
C GLU A 248 -21.39 -4.32 18.35
N LEU A 249 -21.71 -4.39 17.06
CA LEU A 249 -22.51 -3.40 16.35
C LEU A 249 -23.88 -3.35 17.04
N GLU A 250 -24.07 -2.41 17.97
CA GLU A 250 -25.42 -1.97 18.34
C GLU A 250 -26.04 -1.32 17.10
N LEU A 251 -26.76 -2.15 16.32
CA LEU A 251 -27.76 -1.71 15.37
C LEU A 251 -28.81 -0.89 16.14
N ARG A 252 -28.86 0.41 15.87
CA ARG A 252 -30.02 1.26 16.19
C ARG A 252 -30.59 1.83 14.90
#